data_AF-A0A5Q4H3P6-F1
#
_entry.id   AF-A0A5Q4H3P6-F1
#
_cell.length_a   1.000
_cell.length_b   1.000
_cell.length_c   1.000
_cell.angle_alpha   90.00
_cell.angle_beta   90.00
_cell.angle_gamma   90.00
#
_symmetry.space_group_name_H-M   'P 1'
#
loop_
_entity.id
_entity.type
_entity.pdbx_description
1 polymer ?
#
loop_
_entity_poly.entity_id
_entity_poly.type
_entity_poly.pdbx_seq_one_letter_code
_entity_poly.pdbx_strand_id
1 'polypeptide(L)'
;MRNGWVMGCVMGSVLLWAMLLAGCQGAGSGEPVSESPRQAVPLEDAVPVAADAEKPADDHEAEQWTGDEIFTGTNLLEGVWAQLREQAATEPADNSYCYVCHANYKDEDLTKYHQPVGVGCELCHGMSDEHSADEDGLTPPEIMWPKAWINVTCMECHPYEELEREPEHGEFLARPQPDQVCTDCHGEHHRLSVRTRVWDRKTGKLTACDGVRMMDVDSPAGAAR
;
A
#
# COMPACT_ATOMS: atom_id res chain seq x y z
N MET A 1 40.71 43.68 30.46
CA MET A 1 41.03 44.84 29.60
C MET A 1 40.44 44.57 28.21
N ARG A 2 39.53 45.46 27.77
CA ARG A 2 39.11 45.82 26.40
C ARG A 2 38.60 44.70 25.44
N ASN A 3 37.30 44.69 25.10
CA ASN A 3 36.60 45.37 23.96
C ASN A 3 36.77 44.60 22.63
N GLY A 4 35.81 44.36 21.74
CA GLY A 4 34.40 44.77 21.53
C GLY A 4 33.77 43.89 20.43
N TRP A 5 32.45 43.67 20.43
CA TRP A 5 31.43 44.33 19.57
C TRP A 5 31.71 44.33 18.05
N VAL A 6 30.95 43.54 17.29
CA VAL A 6 30.27 43.99 16.05
C VAL A 6 28.93 43.27 15.93
N MET A 7 27.84 44.00 16.14
CA MET A 7 26.45 43.61 15.87
C MET A 7 26.09 44.13 14.48
N GLY A 8 25.91 43.26 13.50
CA GLY A 8 25.53 43.64 12.14
C GLY A 8 24.01 43.60 11.95
N CYS A 9 23.38 44.78 11.97
CA CYS A 9 22.02 45.00 11.46
C CYS A 9 21.98 44.76 9.94
N VAL A 10 21.07 43.90 9.48
CA VAL A 10 20.57 43.96 8.10
C VAL A 10 19.06 44.15 8.17
N MET A 11 18.65 45.41 8.05
CA MET A 11 17.28 45.77 7.65
C MET A 11 17.19 45.56 6.14
N GLY A 12 16.16 44.84 5.68
CA GLY A 12 15.93 44.61 4.26
C GLY A 12 14.48 44.31 3.95
N SER A 13 13.74 45.36 3.58
CA SER A 13 12.68 45.35 2.57
C SER A 13 11.39 44.57 2.86
N VAL A 14 10.46 45.24 3.54
CA VAL A 14 9.02 45.05 3.37
C VAL A 14 8.59 45.83 2.13
N LEU A 15 8.32 45.17 1.01
CA LEU A 15 7.65 45.76 -0.15
C LEU A 15 6.80 44.72 -0.88
N LEU A 16 5.50 45.06 -0.95
CA LEU A 16 4.48 44.67 -1.93
C LEU A 16 4.11 43.19 -2.05
N TRP A 17 2.82 42.88 -1.90
CA TRP A 17 1.95 42.54 -3.04
C TRP A 17 0.50 42.58 -2.56
N ALA A 18 -0.18 43.70 -2.81
CA ALA A 18 -1.63 43.80 -2.77
C ALA A 18 -2.11 43.68 -4.21
N MET A 19 -2.73 42.55 -4.58
CA MET A 19 -3.41 42.41 -5.85
C MET A 19 -4.64 41.49 -5.76
N LEU A 20 -5.76 42.10 -6.17
CA LEU A 20 -6.96 41.52 -6.78
C LEU A 20 -7.87 40.60 -5.95
N LEU A 21 -8.78 41.26 -5.23
CA LEU A 21 -10.16 40.81 -5.12
C LEU A 21 -10.92 41.27 -6.37
N ALA A 22 -11.18 40.36 -7.31
CA ALA A 22 -12.13 40.57 -8.40
C ALA A 22 -12.89 39.26 -8.62
N GLY A 23 -14.21 39.35 -8.52
CA GLY A 23 -15.10 38.21 -8.37
C GLY A 23 -15.26 37.33 -9.61
N CYS A 24 -15.57 36.06 -9.33
CA CYS A 24 -16.35 35.22 -10.22
C CYS A 24 -17.51 34.64 -9.40
N GLN A 25 -18.67 35.30 -9.46
CA GLN A 25 -19.94 34.70 -9.05
C GLN A 25 -20.38 33.80 -10.20
N GLY A 26 -20.03 32.52 -10.12
CA GLY A 26 -20.56 31.47 -10.98
C GLY A 26 -21.84 30.90 -10.36
N ALA A 27 -22.99 31.45 -10.74
CA ALA A 27 -24.28 30.82 -10.49
C ALA A 27 -24.46 29.66 -11.48
N GLY A 28 -24.05 28.45 -11.08
CA GLY A 28 -24.40 27.22 -11.76
C GLY A 28 -25.80 26.79 -11.31
N SER A 29 -26.78 26.94 -12.17
CA SER A 29 -28.10 26.32 -12.03
C SER A 29 -27.95 24.81 -12.15
N GLY A 30 -27.90 24.11 -11.02
CA GLY A 30 -28.01 22.66 -10.98
C GLY A 30 -29.40 22.24 -11.45
N GLU A 31 -29.46 21.51 -12.56
CA GLU A 31 -30.65 20.76 -12.96
C GLU A 31 -30.87 19.61 -11.97
N PRO A 32 -32.12 19.35 -11.53
CA PRO A 32 -32.40 18.23 -10.65
C PRO A 32 -32.20 16.93 -11.42
N VAL A 33 -31.24 16.11 -10.96
CA VAL A 33 -31.08 14.72 -11.41
C VAL A 33 -32.35 13.97 -11.01
N SER A 34 -33.08 13.48 -12.00
CA SER A 34 -34.26 12.63 -11.78
C SER A 34 -33.81 11.29 -11.20
N GLU A 35 -34.06 11.10 -9.90
CA GLU A 35 -33.92 9.78 -9.27
C GLU A 35 -34.97 8.84 -9.88
N SER A 36 -34.50 7.94 -10.74
CA SER A 36 -35.29 6.79 -11.18
C SER A 36 -35.59 5.92 -9.95
N PRO A 37 -36.86 5.58 -9.67
CA PRO A 37 -37.20 4.77 -8.50
C PRO A 37 -36.60 3.37 -8.67
N ARG A 38 -35.61 3.05 -7.84
CA ARG A 38 -35.16 1.68 -7.64
C ARG A 38 -36.35 0.89 -7.10
N GLN A 39 -36.93 0.05 -7.95
CA GLN A 39 -37.90 -0.95 -7.54
C GLN A 39 -37.22 -1.85 -6.51
N ALA A 40 -37.67 -1.75 -5.26
CA ALA A 40 -37.34 -2.72 -4.24
C ALA A 40 -37.90 -4.07 -4.67
N VAL A 41 -37.02 -5.02 -4.96
CA VAL A 41 -37.39 -6.42 -5.18
C VAL A 41 -37.80 -6.98 -3.81
N PRO A 42 -38.99 -7.60 -3.67
CA PRO A 42 -39.41 -8.21 -2.42
C PRO A 42 -38.44 -9.30 -1.99
N LEU A 43 -37.92 -9.17 -0.77
CA LEU A 43 -37.06 -10.16 -0.13
C LEU A 43 -37.96 -11.21 0.52
N GLU A 44 -38.53 -12.09 -0.30
CA GLU A 44 -39.35 -13.21 0.16
C GLU A 44 -38.68 -14.51 -0.32
N ASP A 45 -38.55 -15.47 0.60
CA ASP A 45 -37.86 -16.77 0.47
C ASP A 45 -36.36 -16.83 0.81
N ALA A 46 -35.96 -16.16 1.91
CA ALA A 46 -34.79 -16.59 2.66
C ALA A 46 -35.10 -17.91 3.40
N VAL A 47 -34.62 -19.02 2.84
CA VAL A 47 -34.61 -20.35 3.48
C VAL A 47 -33.77 -20.27 4.77
N PRO A 48 -34.27 -20.73 5.93
CA PRO A 48 -33.46 -20.77 7.15
C PRO A 48 -32.37 -21.83 6.99
N VAL A 49 -31.12 -21.38 6.82
CA VAL A 49 -29.96 -22.26 6.91
C VAL A 49 -29.70 -22.49 8.40
N ALA A 50 -29.85 -23.75 8.79
CA ALA A 50 -29.63 -24.22 10.15
C ALA A 50 -28.23 -23.84 10.64
N ALA A 51 -28.20 -23.29 11.86
CA ALA A 51 -27.02 -23.23 12.69
C ALA A 51 -26.54 -24.65 13.04
N ASP A 52 -25.29 -24.74 13.48
CA ASP A 52 -24.61 -25.93 14.00
C ASP A 52 -23.80 -26.73 12.97
N ALA A 53 -22.74 -26.08 12.46
CA ALA A 53 -21.51 -26.78 12.12
C ALA A 53 -20.45 -26.40 13.17
N GLU A 54 -20.21 -27.30 14.11
CA GLU A 54 -19.10 -27.23 15.05
C GLU A 54 -17.79 -27.08 14.28
N LYS A 55 -17.09 -25.98 14.53
CA LYS A 55 -15.75 -25.74 14.02
C LYS A 55 -14.84 -26.79 14.67
N PRO A 56 -14.12 -27.64 13.92
CA PRO A 56 -13.16 -28.55 14.54
C PRO A 56 -12.11 -27.69 15.27
N ALA A 57 -11.89 -28.02 16.53
CA ALA A 57 -10.79 -27.47 17.31
C ALA A 57 -9.50 -27.96 16.65
N ASP A 58 -8.94 -27.09 15.82
CA ASP A 58 -7.65 -27.29 15.19
C ASP A 58 -6.58 -27.00 16.24
N ASP A 59 -5.99 -28.08 16.73
CA ASP A 59 -4.88 -28.17 17.67
C ASP A 59 -3.53 -27.91 16.98
N HIS A 60 -3.51 -26.97 16.02
CA HIS A 60 -2.28 -26.34 15.58
C HIS A 60 -1.63 -25.61 16.77
N GLU A 61 -0.77 -26.34 17.48
CA GLU A 61 0.30 -25.78 18.27
C GLU A 61 0.89 -24.62 17.48
N ALA A 62 0.81 -23.41 18.05
CA ALA A 62 1.44 -22.24 17.50
C ALA A 62 2.92 -22.59 17.30
N GLU A 63 3.28 -22.85 16.05
CA GLU A 63 4.64 -23.16 15.63
C GLU A 63 5.50 -22.03 16.17
N GLN A 64 6.25 -22.33 17.23
CA GLN A 64 7.11 -21.36 17.89
C GLN A 64 8.15 -20.97 16.85
N TRP A 65 7.97 -19.79 16.28
CA TRP A 65 8.85 -19.21 15.28
C TRP A 65 10.14 -18.84 15.99
N THR A 66 11.04 -19.82 16.14
CA THR A 66 12.38 -19.60 16.66
C THR A 66 13.11 -18.80 15.59
N GLY A 67 13.49 -17.57 15.91
CA GLY A 67 14.10 -16.60 14.99
C GLY A 67 15.36 -17.08 14.23
N ASP A 68 15.83 -18.30 14.50
CA ASP A 68 16.97 -18.93 13.85
C ASP A 68 16.64 -19.57 12.47
N GLU A 69 15.36 -19.85 12.15
CA GLU A 69 14.96 -20.36 10.82
C GLU A 69 14.45 -19.27 9.86
N ILE A 70 14.44 -18.01 10.30
CA ILE A 70 14.01 -16.85 9.49
C ILE A 70 15.22 -16.18 8.84
N PHE A 71 16.35 -16.86 8.63
CA PHE A 71 17.50 -16.14 8.06
C PHE A 71 18.54 -17.01 7.37
N THR A 72 18.12 -17.80 6.38
CA THR A 72 18.99 -18.14 5.23
C THR A 72 18.19 -18.14 3.92
N GLY A 73 17.32 -17.14 3.73
CA GLY A 73 16.67 -16.83 2.45
C GLY A 73 17.60 -16.20 1.43
N THR A 74 18.85 -16.66 1.38
CA THR A 74 19.79 -16.41 0.29
C THR A 74 19.16 -16.94 -1.02
N ASN A 75 18.54 -16.06 -1.83
CA ASN A 75 18.65 -16.04 -3.31
C ASN A 75 17.55 -15.30 -4.09
N LEU A 76 16.49 -14.72 -3.50
CA LEU A 76 15.55 -13.94 -4.33
C LEU A 76 15.87 -12.45 -4.39
N LEU A 77 16.59 -11.91 -3.40
CA LEU A 77 16.51 -10.49 -3.13
C LEU A 77 17.77 -9.84 -2.52
N GLU A 78 18.73 -10.60 -1.97
CA GLU A 78 19.93 -10.01 -1.34
C GLU A 78 20.78 -9.15 -2.30
N GLY A 79 20.93 -9.56 -3.57
CA GLY A 79 21.64 -8.77 -4.57
C GLY A 79 20.84 -7.57 -5.09
N VAL A 80 19.51 -7.71 -5.14
CA VAL A 80 18.59 -6.70 -5.68
C VAL A 80 18.40 -5.58 -4.66
N TRP A 81 18.18 -5.89 -3.38
CA TRP A 81 18.05 -4.85 -2.34
C TRP A 81 19.35 -4.14 -2.03
N ALA A 82 20.50 -4.81 -2.10
CA ALA A 82 21.79 -4.13 -1.93
C ALA A 82 22.03 -3.10 -3.04
N GLN A 83 21.72 -3.45 -4.30
CA GLN A 83 21.78 -2.51 -5.42
C GLN A 83 20.74 -1.39 -5.30
N LEU A 84 19.50 -1.72 -4.91
CA LEU A 84 18.45 -0.73 -4.78
C LEU A 84 18.64 0.22 -3.59
N ARG A 85 19.22 -0.23 -2.47
CA ARG A 85 19.58 0.65 -1.34
C ARG A 85 20.73 1.59 -1.69
N GLU A 86 21.69 1.13 -2.50
CA GLU A 86 22.77 1.99 -3.00
C GLU A 86 22.26 2.95 -4.10
N GLN A 87 21.19 2.57 -4.81
CA GLN A 87 20.52 3.39 -5.83
C GLN A 87 19.40 4.27 -5.27
N ALA A 88 18.97 4.08 -4.01
CA ALA A 88 18.07 4.99 -3.30
C ALA A 88 18.79 6.33 -3.13
N ALA A 89 18.76 7.09 -4.21
CA ALA A 89 19.38 8.38 -4.33
C ALA A 89 18.62 9.37 -3.44
N THR A 90 19.29 10.45 -3.08
CA THR A 90 18.72 11.60 -2.36
C THR A 90 17.59 12.31 -3.11
N GLU A 91 17.16 11.79 -4.26
CA GLU A 91 16.10 12.34 -5.10
C GLU A 91 14.80 11.56 -4.88
N PRO A 92 13.64 12.22 -4.92
CA PRO A 92 12.36 11.54 -4.81
C PRO A 92 12.19 10.47 -5.89
N ALA A 93 11.65 9.30 -5.52
CA ALA A 93 11.35 8.24 -6.47
C ALA A 93 10.28 8.68 -7.49
N ASP A 94 10.36 8.14 -8.70
CA ASP A 94 9.36 8.36 -9.74
C ASP A 94 8.30 7.26 -9.73
N ASN A 95 7.12 7.57 -9.21
CA ASN A 95 5.97 6.67 -9.23
C ASN A 95 4.97 7.02 -10.34
N SER A 96 5.30 7.94 -11.24
CA SER A 96 4.38 8.48 -12.25
C SER A 96 3.76 7.39 -13.12
N TYR A 97 4.55 6.36 -13.43
CA TYR A 97 4.10 5.21 -14.21
C TYR A 97 3.03 4.39 -13.48
N CYS A 98 3.24 4.06 -12.21
CA CYS A 98 2.29 3.30 -11.40
C CYS A 98 0.99 4.07 -11.16
N TYR A 99 1.06 5.40 -11.02
CA TYR A 99 -0.11 6.24 -10.78
C TYR A 99 -1.07 6.35 -11.97
N VAL A 100 -0.68 5.91 -13.17
CA VAL A 100 -1.59 5.85 -14.33
C VAL A 100 -2.82 4.98 -13.98
N CYS A 101 -2.59 3.84 -13.33
CA CYS A 101 -3.65 2.92 -12.90
C CYS A 101 -3.96 3.00 -11.40
N HIS A 102 -2.97 3.37 -10.57
CA HIS A 102 -3.07 3.40 -9.11
C HIS A 102 -2.99 4.81 -8.52
N ALA A 103 -3.71 5.77 -9.11
CA ALA A 103 -3.71 7.17 -8.68
C ALA A 103 -4.10 7.37 -7.21
N ASN A 104 -4.87 6.44 -6.62
CA ASN A 104 -5.29 6.49 -5.21
C ASN A 104 -4.11 6.41 -4.23
N TYR A 105 -2.97 5.84 -4.63
CA TYR A 105 -1.78 5.76 -3.77
C TYR A 105 -0.93 7.03 -3.79
N LYS A 106 -1.21 8.00 -4.69
CA LYS A 106 -0.44 9.25 -4.70
C LYS A 106 -0.48 9.99 -3.37
N ASP A 107 -1.61 9.86 -2.65
CA ASP A 107 -1.86 10.55 -1.40
C ASP A 107 -1.91 9.61 -0.18
N GLU A 108 -1.51 8.34 -0.31
CA GLU A 108 -1.44 7.43 0.84
C GLU A 108 -0.11 7.56 1.60
N ASP A 109 -0.11 7.15 2.86
CA ASP A 109 0.97 7.48 3.79
C ASP A 109 2.29 6.80 3.44
N LEU A 110 2.30 5.52 3.04
CA LEU A 110 3.56 4.86 2.67
C LEU A 110 4.22 5.63 1.53
N THR A 111 3.50 5.90 0.45
CA THR A 111 3.98 6.65 -0.69
C THR A 111 4.42 8.07 -0.30
N LYS A 112 3.62 8.81 0.49
CA LYS A 112 3.94 10.17 0.93
C LYS A 112 5.26 10.26 1.70
N TYR A 113 5.57 9.27 2.52
CA TYR A 113 6.78 9.27 3.35
C TYR A 113 7.98 8.60 2.67
N HIS A 114 7.74 7.57 1.84
CA HIS A 114 8.80 6.78 1.21
C HIS A 114 9.27 7.40 -0.11
N GLN A 115 8.36 7.93 -0.94
CA GLN A 115 8.73 8.51 -2.23
C GLN A 115 9.78 9.63 -2.09
N PRO A 116 9.66 10.61 -1.16
CA PRO A 116 10.63 11.70 -1.04
C PRO A 116 12.04 11.27 -0.65
N VAL A 117 12.20 10.08 -0.07
CA VAL A 117 13.49 9.51 0.33
C VAL A 117 14.00 8.46 -0.67
N GLY A 118 13.47 8.47 -1.90
CA GLY A 118 13.93 7.61 -2.99
C GLY A 118 13.34 6.19 -2.96
N VAL A 119 12.35 5.92 -2.10
CA VAL A 119 11.69 4.61 -2.03
C VAL A 119 10.36 4.67 -2.80
N GLY A 120 10.39 4.22 -4.05
CA GLY A 120 9.24 4.18 -4.95
C GLY A 120 8.46 2.86 -4.93
N CYS A 121 7.39 2.80 -5.73
CA CYS A 121 6.59 1.59 -5.92
C CYS A 121 7.45 0.39 -6.34
N GLU A 122 8.35 0.61 -7.31
CA GLU A 122 9.16 -0.44 -7.92
C GLU A 122 10.15 -1.07 -6.95
N LEU A 123 10.61 -0.30 -5.97
CA LEU A 123 11.48 -0.81 -4.92
C LEU A 123 10.78 -1.91 -4.12
N CYS A 124 9.50 -1.72 -3.79
CA CYS A 124 8.74 -2.67 -2.96
C CYS A 124 7.93 -3.69 -3.76
N HIS A 125 7.56 -3.39 -5.01
CA HIS A 125 6.66 -4.20 -5.83
C HIS A 125 7.31 -4.78 -7.09
N GLY A 126 8.58 -4.47 -7.34
CA GLY A 126 9.29 -4.80 -8.58
C GLY A 126 8.98 -3.80 -9.70
N MET A 127 9.76 -3.84 -10.79
CA MET A 127 9.61 -2.93 -11.93
C MET A 127 8.20 -2.89 -12.50
N SER A 128 7.50 -4.03 -12.47
CA SER A 128 6.09 -4.21 -12.83
C SER A 128 5.78 -3.86 -14.27
N ASP A 129 6.74 -4.13 -15.18
CA ASP A 129 6.60 -3.88 -16.63
C ASP A 129 5.46 -4.73 -17.24
N GLU A 130 5.40 -6.03 -16.91
CA GLU A 130 4.33 -6.90 -17.42
C GLU A 130 2.98 -6.59 -16.77
N HIS A 131 3.00 -6.23 -15.49
CA HIS A 131 1.79 -5.85 -14.74
C HIS A 131 1.15 -4.57 -15.28
N SER A 132 1.98 -3.56 -15.54
CA SER A 132 1.56 -2.25 -16.01
C SER A 132 1.14 -2.25 -17.49
N ALA A 133 1.69 -3.16 -18.30
CA ALA A 133 1.27 -3.38 -19.68
C ALA A 133 -0.05 -4.18 -19.79
N ASP A 134 -0.53 -4.78 -18.71
CA ASP A 134 -1.73 -5.59 -18.68
C ASP A 134 -2.97 -4.80 -18.22
N GLU A 135 -3.71 -4.25 -19.19
CA GLU A 135 -4.94 -3.51 -18.93
C GLU A 135 -6.09 -4.38 -18.36
N ASP A 136 -6.01 -5.71 -18.52
CA ASP A 136 -6.99 -6.64 -17.96
C ASP A 136 -6.70 -6.96 -16.48
N GLY A 137 -5.49 -6.64 -15.99
CA GLY A 137 -5.07 -6.80 -14.61
C GLY A 137 -5.07 -8.27 -14.15
N LEU A 138 -4.62 -9.18 -15.01
CA LEU A 138 -4.43 -10.61 -14.78
C LEU A 138 -3.01 -10.93 -14.29
N THR A 139 -2.04 -10.14 -14.72
CA THR A 139 -0.64 -10.18 -14.31
C THR A 139 -0.50 -9.44 -12.98
N PRO A 140 -0.01 -10.08 -11.92
CA PRO A 140 0.29 -9.39 -10.67
C PRO A 140 1.57 -8.55 -10.80
N PRO A 141 1.82 -7.60 -9.88
CA PRO A 141 3.16 -7.05 -9.68
C PRO A 141 4.18 -8.18 -9.43
N GLU A 142 5.47 -7.98 -9.75
CA GLU A 142 6.49 -9.02 -9.53
C GLU A 142 6.61 -9.40 -8.05
N ILE A 143 6.40 -8.42 -7.17
CA ILE A 143 6.46 -8.64 -5.73
C ILE A 143 5.13 -8.29 -5.08
N MET A 144 4.53 -9.32 -4.49
CA MET A 144 3.45 -9.21 -3.53
C MET A 144 3.93 -9.74 -2.19
N TRP A 145 3.46 -9.13 -1.10
CA TRP A 145 3.92 -9.47 0.25
C TRP A 145 2.90 -10.33 1.00
N PRO A 146 3.19 -11.63 1.24
CA PRO A 146 2.48 -12.42 2.24
C PRO A 146 2.65 -11.78 3.63
N LYS A 147 1.65 -11.94 4.52
CA LYS A 147 1.69 -11.37 5.87
C LYS A 147 2.99 -11.69 6.62
N ALA A 148 3.43 -12.95 6.57
CA ALA A 148 4.64 -13.42 7.23
C ALA A 148 5.93 -12.69 6.82
N TRP A 149 5.93 -11.98 5.68
CA TRP A 149 7.12 -11.30 5.15
C TRP A 149 7.11 -9.80 5.40
N ILE A 150 5.94 -9.21 5.66
CA ILE A 150 5.77 -7.74 5.74
C ILE A 150 6.69 -7.13 6.81
N ASN A 151 6.69 -7.66 8.04
CA ASN A 151 7.48 -7.07 9.13
C ASN A 151 8.98 -7.15 8.84
N VAL A 152 9.44 -8.29 8.33
CA VAL A 152 10.85 -8.50 8.01
C VAL A 152 11.30 -7.53 6.91
N THR A 153 10.48 -7.34 5.87
CA THR A 153 10.78 -6.39 4.79
C THR A 153 10.81 -4.94 5.28
N CYS A 154 9.85 -4.53 6.12
CA CYS A 154 9.88 -3.18 6.72
C CYS A 154 11.16 -2.95 7.52
N MET A 155 11.62 -3.98 8.26
CA MET A 155 12.81 -3.90 9.09
C MET A 155 14.14 -3.89 8.31
N GLU A 156 14.13 -4.08 6.99
CA GLU A 156 15.34 -3.89 6.18
C GLU A 156 15.81 -2.42 6.14
N CYS A 157 14.87 -1.48 6.18
CA CYS A 157 15.13 -0.04 6.20
C CYS A 157 14.81 0.60 7.55
N HIS A 158 13.95 -0.03 8.36
CA HIS A 158 13.57 0.44 9.70
C HIS A 158 14.15 -0.50 10.77
N PRO A 159 15.41 -0.31 11.20
CA PRO A 159 16.04 -1.24 12.13
C PRO A 159 15.31 -1.27 13.47
N TYR A 160 15.25 -2.46 14.08
CA TYR A 160 14.51 -2.71 15.31
C TYR A 160 14.92 -1.75 16.44
N GLU A 161 16.22 -1.46 16.56
CA GLU A 161 16.78 -0.59 17.60
C GLU A 161 16.33 0.87 17.49
N GLU A 162 15.88 1.31 16.30
CA GLU A 162 15.28 2.62 16.11
C GLU A 162 13.77 2.55 16.40
N LEU A 163 13.10 1.52 15.91
CA LEU A 163 11.68 1.32 16.11
C LEU A 163 11.31 1.15 17.58
N GLU A 164 12.12 0.46 18.39
CA GLU A 164 11.87 0.24 19.82
C GLU A 164 11.91 1.52 20.65
N ARG A 165 12.54 2.59 20.14
CA ARG A 165 12.64 3.88 20.83
C ARG A 165 11.38 4.71 20.67
N GLU A 166 10.56 4.41 19.67
CA GLU A 166 9.27 5.05 19.44
C GLU A 166 8.23 4.42 20.39
N PRO A 167 7.68 5.20 21.36
CA PRO A 167 6.76 4.69 22.37
C PRO A 167 5.53 3.98 21.77
N GLU A 168 5.06 4.45 20.61
CA GLU A 168 3.90 3.93 19.89
C GLU A 168 4.11 2.50 19.36
N HIS A 169 5.36 2.07 19.15
CA HIS A 169 5.68 0.71 18.73
C HIS A 169 5.90 -0.26 19.90
N GLY A 170 6.06 0.25 21.12
CA GLY A 170 6.55 -0.54 22.26
C GLY A 170 5.72 -1.79 22.56
N GLU A 171 4.38 -1.71 22.54
CA GLU A 171 3.53 -2.88 22.77
C GLU A 171 3.60 -3.89 21.61
N PHE A 172 3.54 -3.39 20.37
CA PHE A 172 3.60 -4.21 19.16
C PHE A 172 4.91 -4.99 19.07
N LEU A 173 6.05 -4.35 19.35
CA LEU A 173 7.37 -4.98 19.28
C LEU A 173 7.67 -5.88 20.49
N ALA A 174 7.18 -5.53 21.68
CA ALA A 174 7.40 -6.34 22.88
C ALA A 174 6.57 -7.64 22.89
N ARG A 175 5.41 -7.64 22.25
CA ARG A 175 4.47 -8.77 22.23
C ARG A 175 3.82 -8.95 20.85
N PRO A 176 4.61 -9.23 19.80
CA PRO A 176 4.07 -9.37 18.46
C PRO A 176 3.10 -10.54 18.40
N GLN A 177 1.89 -10.30 17.88
CA GLN A 177 0.98 -11.39 17.54
C GLN A 177 1.32 -11.93 16.14
N PRO A 178 1.14 -13.24 15.88
CA PRO A 178 1.56 -13.86 14.62
C PRO A 178 0.95 -13.26 13.35
N ASP A 179 -0.23 -12.63 13.45
CA ASP A 179 -0.98 -12.09 12.31
C ASP A 179 -0.93 -10.55 12.20
N GLN A 180 -0.31 -9.89 13.19
CA GLN A 180 -0.11 -8.46 13.26
C GLN A 180 1.12 -8.04 12.47
N VAL A 181 0.91 -7.09 11.56
CA VAL A 181 1.98 -6.60 10.70
C VAL A 181 2.02 -5.08 10.61
N CYS A 182 3.17 -4.51 10.28
CA CYS A 182 3.38 -3.05 10.22
C CYS A 182 2.31 -2.34 9.39
N THR A 183 1.90 -2.95 8.27
CA THR A 183 0.90 -2.36 7.36
C THR A 183 -0.54 -2.46 7.87
N ASP A 184 -0.80 -3.09 9.02
CA ASP A 184 -2.12 -3.01 9.66
C ASP A 184 -2.38 -1.59 10.23
N CYS A 185 -1.32 -0.83 10.57
CA CYS A 185 -1.42 0.58 10.96
C CYS A 185 -0.84 1.52 9.89
N HIS A 186 0.35 1.24 9.36
CA HIS A 186 1.02 2.13 8.40
C HIS A 186 0.53 2.00 6.97
N GLY A 187 -0.22 0.95 6.65
CA GLY A 187 -0.63 0.61 5.27
C GLY A 187 -2.14 0.46 5.10
N GLU A 188 -2.94 1.08 5.99
CA GLU A 188 -4.40 0.98 5.99
C GLU A 188 -4.99 1.33 4.61
N HIS A 189 -4.45 2.35 3.94
CA HIS A 189 -4.88 2.81 2.62
C HIS A 189 -4.05 2.26 1.45
N HIS A 190 -2.94 1.56 1.74
CA HIS A 190 -2.12 0.89 0.73
C HIS A 190 -2.72 -0.45 0.29
N ARG A 191 -3.54 -1.06 1.15
CA ARG A 191 -4.21 -2.33 0.83
C ARG A 191 -5.50 -2.08 0.07
N LEU A 192 -5.61 -2.66 -1.13
CA LEU A 192 -6.89 -2.75 -1.85
C LEU A 192 -7.94 -3.48 -1.00
N SER A 193 -8.99 -2.77 -0.61
CA SER A 193 -10.13 -3.28 0.18
C SER A 193 -11.04 -4.20 -0.64
N VAL A 194 -11.11 -3.98 -1.95
CA VAL A 194 -11.86 -4.80 -2.90
C VAL A 194 -10.93 -5.27 -4.00
N ARG A 195 -10.96 -6.58 -4.28
CA ARG A 195 -10.15 -7.21 -5.32
C ARG A 195 -11.04 -8.02 -6.24
N THR A 196 -10.97 -7.69 -7.53
CA THR A 196 -11.62 -8.44 -8.61
C THR A 196 -10.74 -9.58 -9.11
N ARG A 197 -9.42 -9.49 -8.84
CA ARG A 197 -8.43 -10.54 -9.07
C ARG A 197 -7.69 -10.81 -7.76
N VAL A 198 -7.58 -12.08 -7.42
CA VAL A 198 -6.88 -12.55 -6.23
C VAL A 198 -5.77 -13.46 -6.69
N TRP A 199 -4.57 -13.20 -6.21
CA TRP A 199 -3.40 -14.02 -6.44
C TRP A 199 -2.88 -14.59 -5.12
N ASP A 200 -2.27 -15.75 -5.22
CA ASP A 200 -1.37 -16.22 -4.18
C ASP A 200 -0.16 -15.26 -4.12
N ARG A 201 0.00 -14.59 -2.97
CA ARG A 201 1.00 -13.52 -2.82
C ARG A 201 2.44 -14.02 -2.87
N LYS A 202 2.66 -15.31 -2.60
CA LYS A 202 4.00 -15.90 -2.58
C LYS A 202 4.45 -16.31 -3.98
N THR A 203 3.52 -16.75 -4.81
CA THR A 203 3.81 -17.36 -6.12
C THR A 203 3.38 -16.51 -7.30
N GLY A 204 2.54 -15.48 -7.10
CA GLY A 204 1.96 -14.70 -8.18
C GLY A 204 0.86 -15.44 -8.97
N LYS A 205 0.52 -16.68 -8.58
CA LYS A 205 -0.50 -17.46 -9.30
C LYS A 205 -1.89 -16.88 -9.04
N LEU A 206 -2.65 -16.63 -10.11
CA LEU A 206 -4.05 -16.21 -10.01
C LEU A 206 -4.89 -17.33 -9.35
N THR A 207 -5.60 -17.01 -8.27
CA THR A 207 -6.45 -17.93 -7.51
C THR A 207 -7.93 -17.63 -7.67
N ALA A 208 -8.31 -16.38 -7.98
CA ALA A 208 -9.69 -16.01 -8.28
C ALA A 208 -9.77 -14.80 -9.21
N CYS A 209 -10.80 -14.77 -10.06
CA CYS A 209 -11.13 -13.65 -10.95
C CYS A 209 -12.66 -13.53 -11.06
N ASP A 210 -13.17 -12.30 -11.02
CA ASP A 210 -14.62 -12.04 -11.12
C ASP A 210 -15.19 -12.25 -12.54
N GLY A 211 -14.32 -12.39 -13.55
CA GLY A 211 -14.69 -12.63 -14.94
C GLY A 211 -15.40 -11.46 -15.63
N VAL A 212 -15.56 -10.31 -14.99
CA VAL A 212 -16.41 -9.20 -15.47
C VAL A 212 -15.80 -8.49 -16.68
N ARG A 213 -14.51 -8.70 -16.97
CA ARG A 213 -13.78 -8.03 -18.08
C ARG A 213 -13.13 -8.96 -19.08
N MET A 214 -13.33 -10.27 -18.98
CA MET A 214 -12.76 -11.18 -19.97
C MET A 214 -13.56 -11.03 -21.27
N MET A 215 -12.97 -10.39 -22.28
CA MET A 215 -13.60 -10.26 -23.60
C MET A 215 -13.89 -11.63 -24.25
N ASP A 216 -13.21 -12.69 -23.81
CA ASP A 216 -13.41 -14.04 -24.31
C ASP A 216 -13.67 -15.05 -23.18
N VAL A 217 -14.81 -15.74 -23.26
CA VAL A 217 -15.21 -16.84 -22.37
C VAL A 217 -14.27 -18.05 -22.42
N ASP A 218 -13.44 -18.13 -23.47
CA ASP A 218 -12.49 -19.22 -23.73
C ASP A 218 -11.03 -18.86 -23.37
N SER A 219 -10.81 -17.68 -22.77
CA SER A 219 -9.47 -17.26 -22.36
C SER A 219 -8.94 -18.16 -21.23
N PRO A 220 -7.64 -18.55 -21.22
CA PRO A 220 -7.09 -19.55 -20.29
C PRO A 220 -7.32 -19.24 -18.79
N ALA A 221 -7.57 -17.98 -18.42
CA ALA A 221 -7.95 -17.61 -17.06
C ALA A 221 -9.39 -18.03 -16.67
N GLY A 222 -10.28 -18.25 -17.63
CA GLY A 222 -11.64 -18.76 -17.41
C GLY A 222 -11.70 -20.26 -17.10
N ALA A 223 -10.62 -21.01 -17.42
CA ALA A 223 -10.53 -22.45 -17.21
C ALA A 223 -10.06 -22.86 -15.80
N ALA A 224 -9.66 -21.90 -14.96
CA ALA A 224 -9.20 -22.16 -13.59
C ALA A 224 -10.35 -22.15 -12.55
N ARG A 225 -11.55 -22.62 -12.94
CA ARG A 225 -12.70 -22.81 -12.04
C ARG A 225 -12.70 -24.19 -11.39
#